data_AF-A0A9P2TAH1-F1
#
_entry.id   AF-A0A9P2TAH1-F1
#
_cell.length_a   1.000
_cell.length_b   1.000
_cell.length_c   1.000
_cell.angle_alpha   90.00
_cell.angle_beta   90.00
_cell.angle_gamma   90.00
#
_symmetry.space_group_name_H-M   'P 1'
#
loop_
_entity.id
_entity.type
_entity.pdbx_description
1 polymer ?
#
loop_
_entity_poly.entity_id
_entity_poly.type
_entity_poly.pdbx_seq_one_letter_code
_entity_poly.pdbx_strand_id
1 'polypeptide(L)'
;MREEPLEQQLADLAVDAPADLIDRIVARWVTVESPIGELFVAYTDHGIAYVRRHGAEAAEEFRRRFQRPLVRAPRPPAGLVSALRRGRSSTLTFDLRGLSDFQVAVLRATRTIPRGEVRPYAWIAQKINRPRAVRAVGTALATNPVPVLIPCHRVVRSDGSPGEYIFGAEVKHRLLHDEGTNLEELHTLARRGIFYVASDTTGIVCHPTCRHARRITPPHRKGFRTFAEAAAAGYRPCQHCQPAPTVATPAPGLSRDEER
;
A
#
# COMPACT_ATOMS: atom_id res chain seq x y z
N MET A 1 -30.33 -54.59 6.61
CA MET A 1 -30.11 -53.14 6.82
C MET A 1 -30.03 -52.51 5.44
N ARG A 2 -30.96 -51.61 5.09
CA ARG A 2 -30.86 -50.86 3.83
C ARG A 2 -29.89 -49.72 4.09
N GLU A 3 -28.80 -49.65 3.34
CA GLU A 3 -27.90 -48.49 3.36
C GLU A 3 -28.71 -47.27 2.92
N GLU A 4 -28.82 -46.27 3.80
CA GLU A 4 -29.39 -44.99 3.39
C GLU A 4 -28.50 -44.37 2.31
N PRO A 5 -29.10 -43.82 1.24
CA PRO A 5 -28.33 -43.16 0.19
C PRO A 5 -27.45 -42.08 0.79
N LEU A 6 -26.19 -41.97 0.34
CA LEU A 6 -25.22 -40.96 0.80
C LEU A 6 -25.80 -39.53 0.75
N GLU A 7 -26.69 -39.26 -0.20
CA GLU A 7 -27.42 -38.00 -0.34
C GLU A 7 -28.30 -37.68 0.88
N GLN A 8 -28.94 -38.69 1.47
CA GLN A 8 -29.77 -38.58 2.67
C GLN A 8 -28.89 -38.28 3.90
N GLN A 9 -27.78 -39.01 4.02
CA GLN A 9 -26.81 -38.81 5.10
C GLN A 9 -26.15 -37.43 5.05
N LEU A 10 -25.92 -36.89 3.85
CA LEU A 10 -25.40 -35.53 3.66
C LEU A 10 -26.46 -34.45 3.97
N ALA A 11 -27.73 -34.71 3.65
CA ALA A 11 -28.84 -33.81 3.99
C ALA A 11 -29.02 -33.71 5.51
N ASP A 12 -28.85 -34.82 6.25
CA ASP A 12 -28.95 -34.84 7.71
C ASP A 12 -27.78 -34.16 8.43
N LEU A 13 -26.68 -33.90 7.71
CA LEU A 13 -25.55 -33.08 8.16
C LEU A 13 -25.72 -31.59 7.81
N ALA A 14 -26.78 -31.22 7.08
CA ALA A 14 -27.05 -29.82 6.74
C ALA A 14 -27.51 -29.07 7.99
N VAL A 15 -26.77 -28.03 8.35
CA VAL A 15 -27.14 -27.10 9.43
C VAL A 15 -27.67 -25.83 8.78
N ASP A 16 -28.74 -25.28 9.34
CA ASP A 16 -29.25 -23.98 8.93
C ASP A 16 -28.11 -22.94 8.95
N ALA A 17 -27.98 -22.22 7.84
CA ALA A 17 -27.03 -21.12 7.75
C ALA A 17 -27.31 -20.13 8.88
N PRO A 18 -26.28 -19.68 9.64
CA PRO A 18 -26.44 -18.63 10.63
C PRO A 18 -27.18 -17.43 10.01
N ALA A 19 -28.09 -16.81 10.77
CA ALA A 19 -28.89 -15.70 10.25
C ALA A 19 -28.04 -14.52 9.71
N ASP A 20 -26.80 -14.37 10.20
CA ASP A 20 -25.83 -13.37 9.80
C ASP A 20 -24.82 -13.87 8.74
N LEU A 21 -24.96 -15.10 8.24
CA LEU A 21 -24.05 -15.68 7.26
C LEU A 21 -24.02 -14.86 5.97
N ILE A 22 -25.18 -14.39 5.52
CA ILE A 22 -25.29 -13.53 4.33
C ILE A 22 -24.54 -12.21 4.55
N ASP A 23 -24.66 -11.58 5.72
CA ASP A 23 -23.93 -10.35 6.04
C ASP A 23 -22.41 -10.56 6.06
N ARG A 24 -21.95 -11.75 6.46
CA ARG A 24 -20.52 -12.13 6.45
C ARG A 24 -20.00 -12.46 5.04
N ILE A 25 -20.87 -12.90 4.13
CA ILE A 25 -20.52 -13.33 2.77
C ILE A 25 -20.65 -12.17 1.76
N VAL A 26 -21.65 -11.31 1.91
CA VAL A 26 -21.97 -10.22 0.97
C VAL A 26 -21.03 -9.04 1.16
N ALA A 27 -20.50 -8.52 0.05
CA ALA A 27 -19.83 -7.23 0.02
C ALA A 27 -20.84 -6.11 -0.25
N ARG A 28 -20.60 -4.94 0.34
CA ARG A 28 -21.39 -3.72 0.13
C ARG A 28 -20.60 -2.75 -0.73
N TRP A 29 -21.25 -1.94 -1.55
CA TRP A 29 -20.58 -0.89 -2.32
C TRP A 29 -21.30 0.45 -2.34
N VAL A 30 -20.51 1.49 -2.56
CA VAL A 30 -20.94 2.88 -2.71
C VAL A 30 -20.18 3.57 -3.83
N THR A 31 -20.74 4.65 -4.36
CA THR A 31 -20.01 5.63 -5.18
C THR A 31 -19.63 6.82 -4.30
N VAL A 32 -18.38 7.27 -4.41
CA VAL A 32 -17.87 8.41 -3.64
C VAL A 32 -17.05 9.32 -4.55
N GLU A 33 -17.31 10.63 -4.49
CA GLU A 33 -16.47 11.63 -5.17
C GLU A 33 -15.03 11.63 -4.62
N SER A 34 -14.08 11.85 -5.51
CA SER A 34 -12.66 11.89 -5.15
C SER A 34 -11.87 12.86 -6.05
N PRO A 35 -10.61 13.17 -5.70
CA PRO A 35 -9.73 14.00 -6.55
C PRO A 35 -9.50 13.45 -7.97
N ILE A 36 -9.83 12.19 -8.23
CA ILE A 36 -9.63 11.54 -9.52
C ILE A 36 -10.95 11.21 -10.24
N GLY A 37 -12.05 11.81 -9.79
CA GLY A 37 -13.42 11.54 -10.24
C GLY A 37 -14.16 10.60 -9.31
N GLU A 38 -15.34 10.16 -9.71
CA GLU A 38 -16.16 9.23 -8.94
C GLU A 38 -15.50 7.86 -8.82
N LEU A 39 -15.46 7.33 -7.60
CA LEU A 39 -14.92 6.02 -7.28
C LEU A 39 -16.01 5.07 -6.84
N PHE A 40 -15.99 3.87 -7.42
CA PHE A 40 -16.65 2.70 -6.87
C PHE A 40 -15.80 2.16 -5.71
N VAL A 41 -16.41 2.00 -4.55
CA VAL A 41 -15.76 1.45 -3.36
C VAL A 41 -16.58 0.28 -2.83
N ALA A 42 -15.99 -0.92 -2.81
CA ALA A 42 -16.59 -2.08 -2.14
C ALA A 42 -15.87 -2.40 -0.82
N TYR A 43 -16.66 -2.84 0.16
CA TYR A 43 -16.20 -3.13 1.51
C TYR A 43 -16.99 -4.29 2.11
N THR A 44 -16.36 -4.94 3.07
CA THR A 44 -16.93 -6.03 3.88
C THR A 44 -16.92 -5.59 5.34
N ASP A 45 -17.39 -6.44 6.25
CA ASP A 45 -17.31 -6.16 7.68
C ASP A 45 -15.86 -6.12 8.21
N HIS A 46 -14.89 -6.58 7.42
CA HIS A 46 -13.46 -6.51 7.74
C HIS A 46 -12.79 -5.24 7.22
N GLY A 47 -13.49 -4.43 6.42
CA GLY A 47 -13.01 -3.16 5.91
C GLY A 47 -13.13 -3.01 4.39
N ILE A 48 -12.45 -2.01 3.86
CA ILE A 48 -12.48 -1.69 2.44
C ILE A 48 -11.71 -2.76 1.67
N ALA A 49 -12.38 -3.39 0.72
CA ALA A 49 -11.83 -4.50 -0.07
C ALA A 49 -11.41 -4.07 -1.46
N TYR A 50 -12.05 -3.03 -2.02
CA TYR A 50 -11.86 -2.71 -3.43
C TYR A 50 -12.17 -1.26 -3.78
N VAL A 51 -11.34 -0.68 -4.66
CA VAL A 51 -11.53 0.67 -5.21
C VAL A 51 -11.24 0.67 -6.71
N ARG A 52 -12.17 1.21 -7.50
CA ARG A 52 -12.05 1.45 -8.94
C ARG A 52 -12.70 2.77 -9.34
N ARG A 53 -12.42 3.25 -10.55
CA ARG A 53 -13.25 4.30 -11.17
C ARG A 53 -14.69 3.79 -11.24
N HIS A 54 -15.65 4.66 -10.99
CA HIS A 54 -17.05 4.32 -11.19
C HIS A 54 -17.32 3.98 -12.66
N GLY A 55 -18.08 2.92 -12.91
CA GLY A 55 -18.40 2.40 -14.24
C GLY A 55 -19.05 1.02 -14.17
N ALA A 56 -19.69 0.60 -15.26
CA ALA A 56 -20.44 -0.66 -15.34
C ALA A 56 -19.58 -1.89 -15.01
N GLU A 57 -18.29 -1.84 -15.37
CA GLU A 57 -17.36 -2.96 -15.21
C GLU A 57 -16.86 -3.17 -13.78
N ALA A 58 -16.90 -2.13 -12.93
CA ALA A 58 -16.25 -2.18 -11.60
C ALA A 58 -16.89 -3.25 -10.68
N ALA A 59 -18.22 -3.34 -10.71
CA ALA A 59 -18.96 -4.36 -9.96
C ALA A 59 -18.68 -5.77 -10.49
N GLU A 60 -18.56 -5.92 -11.81
CA GLU A 60 -18.31 -7.21 -12.44
C GLU A 60 -16.87 -7.70 -12.22
N GLU A 61 -15.88 -6.81 -12.31
CA GLU A 61 -14.49 -7.11 -11.95
C GLU A 61 -14.38 -7.53 -10.48
N PHE A 62 -15.13 -6.86 -9.59
CA PHE A 62 -15.20 -7.27 -8.18
C PHE A 62 -15.74 -8.69 -8.04
N ARG A 63 -16.89 -9.01 -8.66
CA ARG A 63 -17.49 -10.35 -8.57
C ARG A 63 -16.55 -11.42 -9.11
N ARG A 64 -15.96 -11.21 -10.28
CA ARG A 64 -14.99 -12.15 -10.85
C ARG A 64 -13.76 -12.36 -9.95
N ARG A 65 -13.25 -11.29 -9.35
CA ARG A 65 -12.02 -11.35 -8.55
C ARG A 65 -12.24 -11.98 -7.18
N PHE A 66 -13.33 -11.61 -6.50
CA PHE A 66 -13.56 -11.98 -5.11
C PHE A 66 -14.60 -13.08 -4.92
N GLN A 67 -15.30 -13.48 -5.98
CA GLN A 67 -16.33 -14.53 -5.97
C GLN A 67 -17.35 -14.29 -4.84
N ARG A 68 -17.75 -13.03 -4.67
CA ARG A 68 -18.61 -12.56 -3.59
C ARG A 68 -19.83 -11.83 -4.14
N PRO A 69 -21.04 -12.08 -3.60
CA PRO A 69 -22.19 -11.26 -3.89
C PRO A 69 -21.93 -9.80 -3.48
N LEU A 70 -22.54 -8.87 -4.21
CA LEU A 70 -22.27 -7.45 -4.09
C LEU A 70 -23.57 -6.65 -4.12
N VAL A 71 -23.84 -5.89 -3.05
CA VAL A 71 -25.08 -5.10 -2.89
C VAL A 71 -24.77 -3.61 -2.71
N ARG A 72 -25.62 -2.75 -3.28
CA ARG A 72 -25.47 -1.29 -3.12
C ARG A 72 -25.85 -0.90 -1.70
N ALA A 73 -24.99 -0.13 -1.05
CA ALA A 73 -25.26 0.45 0.25
C ALA A 73 -25.70 1.92 0.13
N PRO A 74 -26.54 2.42 1.05
CA PRO A 74 -27.02 3.79 1.02
C PRO A 74 -25.98 4.81 1.53
N ARG A 75 -24.98 4.37 2.31
CA ARG A 75 -24.00 5.26 2.96
C ARG A 75 -22.59 4.66 2.93
N PRO A 76 -21.55 5.49 2.77
CA PRO A 76 -20.16 5.04 2.82
C PRO A 76 -19.74 4.63 4.24
N PRO A 77 -18.72 3.76 4.38
CA PRO A 77 -18.07 3.50 5.66
C PRO A 77 -17.57 4.78 6.35
N ALA A 78 -17.63 4.80 7.68
CA ALA A 78 -17.15 5.92 8.47
C ALA A 78 -15.69 6.26 8.13
N GLY A 79 -15.41 7.54 7.92
CA GLY A 79 -14.08 8.03 7.59
C GLY A 79 -13.65 7.87 6.12
N LEU A 80 -14.37 7.11 5.27
CA LEU A 80 -13.99 6.89 3.87
C LEU A 80 -13.85 8.21 3.10
N VAL A 81 -14.89 9.05 3.14
CA VAL A 81 -14.91 10.33 2.43
C VAL A 81 -13.76 11.24 2.89
N SER A 82 -13.53 11.29 4.21
CA SER A 82 -12.43 12.07 4.79
C SER A 82 -11.07 11.55 4.33
N ALA A 83 -10.89 10.22 4.28
CA ALA A 83 -9.65 9.59 3.85
C ALA A 83 -9.33 9.85 2.38
N LEU A 84 -10.32 9.74 1.49
CA LEU A 84 -10.17 10.07 0.07
C LEU A 84 -9.80 11.53 -0.15
N ARG A 85 -10.46 12.45 0.56
CA ARG A 85 -10.21 13.89 0.46
C ARG A 85 -8.86 14.30 1.05
N ARG A 86 -8.53 13.82 2.25
CA ARG A 86 -7.32 14.24 2.99
C ARG A 86 -6.08 13.39 2.69
N GLY A 87 -6.23 12.28 1.97
CA GLY A 87 -5.17 11.31 1.73
C GLY A 87 -4.63 10.65 3.01
N ARG A 88 -5.45 10.59 4.07
CA ARG A 88 -5.14 10.01 5.39
C ARG A 88 -6.11 8.85 5.67
N SER A 89 -5.65 7.63 5.44
CA SER A 89 -6.43 6.41 5.61
C SER A 89 -6.07 5.64 6.89
N SER A 90 -5.41 6.25 7.86
CA SER A 90 -4.91 5.57 9.08
C SER A 90 -6.01 4.96 9.95
N THR A 91 -7.21 5.54 9.94
CA THR A 91 -8.37 5.06 10.70
C THR A 91 -9.19 4.00 9.97
N LEU A 92 -8.91 3.75 8.69
CA LEU A 92 -9.64 2.76 7.89
C LEU A 92 -9.05 1.37 8.07
N THR A 93 -9.91 0.36 8.04
CA THR A 93 -9.51 -1.05 7.89
C THR A 93 -9.61 -1.46 6.43
N PHE A 94 -8.80 -2.45 6.05
CA PHE A 94 -8.74 -2.96 4.69
C PHE A 94 -8.88 -4.48 4.72
N ASP A 95 -9.84 -4.99 3.97
CA ASP A 95 -10.00 -6.43 3.78
C ASP A 95 -9.03 -6.88 2.67
N LEU A 96 -7.88 -7.40 3.11
CA LEU A 96 -6.82 -7.88 2.22
C LEU A 96 -6.79 -9.41 2.14
N ARG A 97 -7.86 -10.09 2.57
CA ARG A 97 -7.95 -11.55 2.47
C ARG A 97 -7.94 -11.97 0.99
N GLY A 98 -7.38 -13.15 0.73
CA GLY A 98 -7.17 -13.64 -0.64
C GLY A 98 -5.95 -13.05 -1.35
N LEU A 99 -5.23 -12.11 -0.73
CA LEU A 99 -3.89 -11.72 -1.18
C LEU A 99 -2.82 -12.60 -0.50
N SER A 100 -1.71 -12.83 -1.18
CA SER A 100 -0.56 -13.50 -0.57
C SER A 100 0.07 -12.65 0.54
N ASP A 101 0.76 -13.30 1.48
CA ASP A 101 1.49 -12.61 2.56
C ASP A 101 2.47 -11.55 2.02
N PHE A 102 3.10 -11.82 0.88
CA PHE A 102 3.96 -10.87 0.21
C PHE A 102 3.20 -9.61 -0.25
N GLN A 103 2.05 -9.77 -0.91
CA GLN A 103 1.22 -8.65 -1.35
C GLN A 103 0.71 -7.85 -0.14
N VAL A 104 0.25 -8.53 0.91
CA VAL A 104 -0.20 -7.89 2.15
C VAL A 104 0.93 -7.07 2.78
N ALA A 105 2.14 -7.62 2.88
CA ALA A 105 3.31 -6.91 3.41
C ALA A 105 3.65 -5.66 2.58
N VAL A 106 3.64 -5.77 1.24
CA VAL A 106 3.86 -4.64 0.31
C VAL A 106 2.83 -3.54 0.54
N LEU A 107 1.54 -3.87 0.53
CA LEU A 107 0.47 -2.89 0.67
C LEU A 107 0.48 -2.21 2.04
N ARG A 108 0.77 -2.97 3.12
CA ARG A 108 0.95 -2.42 4.47
C ARG A 108 2.13 -1.46 4.54
N ALA A 109 3.27 -1.82 3.93
CA ALA A 109 4.44 -0.93 3.86
C ALA A 109 4.16 0.35 3.06
N THR A 110 3.46 0.24 1.93
CA THR A 110 3.05 1.41 1.12
C THR A 110 2.11 2.34 1.87
N ARG A 111 1.19 1.79 2.67
CA ARG A 111 0.25 2.58 3.50
C ARG A 111 0.96 3.50 4.50
N THR A 112 2.20 3.20 4.90
CA THR A 112 2.94 4.06 5.84
C THR A 112 3.56 5.30 5.19
N ILE A 113 3.54 5.44 3.86
CA ILE A 113 4.13 6.60 3.17
C ILE A 113 3.21 7.81 3.37
N PRO A 114 3.66 8.89 4.04
CA PRO A 114 2.81 10.06 4.31
C PRO A 114 2.45 10.82 3.03
N ARG A 115 1.35 11.58 3.10
CA ARG A 115 0.96 12.54 2.05
C ARG A 115 2.10 13.52 1.77
N GLY A 116 2.40 13.75 0.49
CA GLY A 116 3.44 14.69 0.06
C GLY A 116 4.87 14.14 0.17
N GLU A 117 5.01 12.85 0.49
CA GLU A 117 6.25 12.11 0.45
C GLU A 117 6.15 10.95 -0.55
N VAL A 118 7.29 10.57 -1.14
CA VAL A 118 7.41 9.41 -2.02
C VAL A 118 8.55 8.50 -1.60
N ARG A 119 8.48 7.22 -1.98
CA ARG A 119 9.54 6.24 -1.75
C ARG A 119 9.84 5.43 -3.00
N PRO A 120 11.10 5.00 -3.21
CA PRO A 120 11.41 4.10 -4.30
C PRO A 120 10.83 2.70 -4.06
N TYR A 121 10.59 1.92 -5.11
CA TYR A 121 10.21 0.50 -4.98
C TYR A 121 11.20 -0.29 -4.10
N ALA A 122 12.50 0.03 -4.19
CA ALA A 122 13.54 -0.57 -3.37
C ALA A 122 13.34 -0.34 -1.86
N TRP A 123 12.76 0.80 -1.48
CA TRP A 123 12.46 1.08 -0.08
C TRP A 123 11.38 0.14 0.46
N ILE A 124 10.33 -0.13 -0.32
CA ILE A 124 9.30 -1.11 0.08
C ILE A 124 9.92 -2.50 0.22
N ALA A 125 10.73 -2.92 -0.76
CA ALA A 125 11.42 -4.21 -0.74
C ALA A 125 12.31 -4.37 0.52
N GLN A 126 13.02 -3.32 0.91
CA GLN A 126 13.81 -3.28 2.14
C GLN A 126 12.92 -3.33 3.39
N LYS A 127 11.87 -2.52 3.43
CA LYS A 127 10.96 -2.42 4.58
C LYS A 127 10.23 -3.73 4.91
N ILE A 128 9.99 -4.57 3.90
CA ILE A 128 9.40 -5.91 4.08
C ILE A 128 10.45 -7.02 4.23
N ASN A 129 11.73 -6.68 4.42
CA ASN A 129 12.85 -7.62 4.56
C ASN A 129 13.05 -8.54 3.33
N ARG A 130 12.78 -8.02 2.13
CA ARG A 130 12.98 -8.73 0.85
C ARG A 130 13.68 -7.81 -0.16
N PRO A 131 14.93 -7.35 0.11
CA PRO A 131 15.60 -6.31 -0.68
C PRO A 131 15.78 -6.68 -2.17
N ARG A 132 15.85 -7.96 -2.51
CA ARG A 132 15.95 -8.45 -3.90
C ARG A 132 14.62 -8.46 -4.66
N ALA A 133 13.49 -8.21 -3.99
CA ALA A 133 12.15 -8.36 -4.55
C ALA A 133 11.60 -7.09 -5.22
N VAL A 134 12.44 -6.14 -5.64
CA VAL A 134 12.01 -4.83 -6.18
C VAL A 134 11.01 -4.96 -7.34
N ARG A 135 11.27 -5.88 -8.29
CA ARG A 135 10.34 -6.13 -9.41
C ARG A 135 9.00 -6.71 -8.94
N ALA A 136 9.04 -7.69 -8.03
CA ALA A 136 7.83 -8.30 -7.47
C ALA A 136 6.99 -7.30 -6.67
N VAL A 137 7.64 -6.34 -5.97
CA VAL A 137 6.94 -5.20 -5.34
C VAL A 137 6.18 -4.40 -6.39
N GLY A 138 6.80 -4.09 -7.52
CA GLY A 138 6.12 -3.40 -8.63
C GLY A 138 4.86 -4.14 -9.10
N THR A 139 4.95 -5.45 -9.33
CA THR A 139 3.81 -6.31 -9.71
C THR A 139 2.70 -6.31 -8.65
N ALA A 140 3.06 -6.39 -7.37
CA ALA A 140 2.09 -6.34 -6.27
C ALA A 140 1.37 -4.99 -6.19
N LEU A 141 2.08 -3.88 -6.42
CA LEU A 141 1.49 -2.53 -6.42
C LEU A 141 0.63 -2.25 -7.65
N ALA A 142 0.99 -2.82 -8.81
CA ALA A 142 0.19 -2.72 -10.04
C ALA A 142 -1.19 -3.39 -9.88
N THR A 143 -1.30 -4.38 -9.01
CA THR A 143 -2.53 -5.14 -8.75
C THR A 143 -3.21 -4.78 -7.42
N ASN A 144 -2.83 -3.63 -6.83
CA ASN A 144 -3.43 -3.09 -5.61
C ASN A 144 -4.96 -3.03 -5.73
N PRO A 145 -5.72 -3.74 -4.89
CA PRO A 145 -7.18 -3.72 -4.97
C PRO A 145 -7.77 -2.40 -4.45
N VAL A 146 -7.04 -1.63 -3.64
CA VAL A 146 -7.51 -0.41 -2.97
C VAL A 146 -6.61 0.80 -3.25
N PRO A 147 -6.41 1.19 -4.54
CA PRO A 147 -5.63 2.37 -4.92
C PRO A 147 -6.19 3.66 -4.28
N VAL A 148 -5.38 4.73 -4.26
CA VAL A 148 -5.62 6.02 -3.57
C VAL A 148 -5.63 5.90 -2.04
N LEU A 149 -6.36 4.93 -1.48
CA LEU A 149 -6.42 4.68 -0.03
C LEU A 149 -5.18 3.96 0.50
N ILE A 150 -4.73 2.92 -0.21
CA ILE A 150 -3.35 2.43 -0.12
C ILE A 150 -2.56 3.14 -1.23
N PRO A 151 -1.66 4.06 -0.88
CA PRO A 151 -1.18 5.09 -1.81
C PRO A 151 -0.03 4.58 -2.68
N CYS A 152 -0.30 3.62 -3.56
CA CYS A 152 0.72 3.10 -4.49
C CYS A 152 1.21 4.15 -5.50
N HIS A 153 0.46 5.26 -5.70
CA HIS A 153 0.93 6.44 -6.43
C HIS A 153 2.13 7.13 -5.76
N ARG A 154 2.33 6.98 -4.45
CA ARG A 154 3.50 7.50 -3.71
C ARG A 154 4.76 6.64 -3.87
N VAL A 155 4.68 5.54 -4.62
CA VAL A 155 5.84 4.70 -4.94
C VAL A 155 6.33 5.01 -6.36
N VAL A 156 7.59 5.42 -6.46
CA VAL A 156 8.24 5.91 -7.69
C VAL A 156 9.53 5.15 -7.98
N ARG A 157 10.15 5.39 -9.13
CA ARG A 157 11.52 4.92 -9.38
C ARG A 157 12.52 5.72 -8.54
N SER A 158 13.75 5.22 -8.40
CA SER A 158 14.77 5.88 -7.57
C SER A 158 15.12 7.30 -8.03
N ASP A 159 14.99 7.58 -9.32
CA ASP A 159 15.19 8.90 -9.93
C ASP A 159 13.99 9.85 -9.76
N GLY A 160 12.94 9.41 -9.07
CA GLY A 160 11.70 10.16 -8.88
C GLY A 160 10.71 10.05 -10.02
N SER A 161 11.05 9.40 -11.14
CA SER A 161 10.11 9.22 -12.24
C SER A 161 8.94 8.31 -11.80
N PRO A 162 7.69 8.66 -12.15
CA PRO A 162 6.56 7.79 -11.85
C PRO A 162 6.60 6.57 -12.77
N GLY A 163 6.41 5.39 -12.18
CA GLY A 163 6.09 4.18 -12.94
C GLY A 163 4.59 4.07 -13.20
N GLU A 164 4.20 3.02 -13.93
CA GLU A 164 2.81 2.69 -14.25
C GLU A 164 1.86 2.75 -13.05
N TYR A 165 0.61 3.08 -13.33
CA TYR A 165 -0.44 3.22 -12.33
C TYR A 165 -1.78 2.71 -12.87
N ILE A 166 -2.55 2.05 -12.02
CA ILE A 166 -3.83 1.41 -12.40
C ILE A 166 -4.86 2.40 -12.97
N PHE A 167 -4.73 3.70 -12.64
CA PHE A 167 -5.59 4.76 -13.19
C PHE A 167 -4.89 5.63 -14.26
N GLY A 168 -3.73 5.21 -14.76
CA GLY A 168 -2.93 5.96 -15.74
C GLY A 168 -1.86 6.85 -15.11
N ALA A 169 -0.79 7.11 -15.86
CA ALA A 169 0.36 7.88 -15.39
C ALA A 169 -0.03 9.34 -15.05
N GLU A 170 -0.91 9.95 -15.83
CA GLU A 170 -1.40 11.32 -15.65
C GLU A 170 -2.12 11.49 -14.31
N VAL A 171 -2.88 10.48 -13.89
CA VAL A 171 -3.57 10.48 -12.60
C VAL A 171 -2.58 10.39 -11.45
N LYS A 172 -1.54 9.56 -11.59
CA LYS A 172 -0.46 9.46 -10.60
C LYS A 172 0.29 10.78 -10.45
N HIS A 173 0.61 11.44 -11.56
CA HIS A 173 1.22 12.77 -11.56
C HIS A 173 0.34 13.80 -10.85
N ARG A 174 -0.95 13.86 -11.20
CA ARG A 174 -1.90 14.79 -10.58
C ARG A 174 -2.03 14.57 -9.07
N LEU A 175 -2.19 13.32 -8.64
CA LEU A 175 -2.25 12.98 -7.21
C LEU A 175 -0.98 13.44 -6.48
N LEU A 176 0.21 13.18 -7.03
CA LEU A 176 1.48 13.59 -6.42
C LEU A 176 1.61 15.12 -6.35
N HIS A 177 1.18 15.82 -7.39
CA HIS A 177 1.15 17.28 -7.45
C HIS A 177 0.21 17.87 -6.38
N ASP A 178 -1.03 17.38 -6.29
CA ASP A 178 -2.02 17.84 -5.31
C ASP A 178 -1.58 17.56 -3.87
N GLU A 179 -0.76 16.53 -3.67
CA GLU A 179 -0.13 16.22 -2.40
C GLU A 179 1.03 17.16 -2.02
N GLY A 180 1.45 18.05 -2.92
CA GLY A 180 2.57 18.97 -2.72
C GLY A 180 3.93 18.27 -2.79
N THR A 181 4.03 17.23 -3.63
CA THR A 181 5.30 16.53 -3.88
C THR A 181 6.10 17.28 -4.93
N ASN A 182 7.32 17.72 -4.58
CA ASN A 182 8.22 18.40 -5.51
C ASN A 182 8.98 17.38 -6.38
N LEU A 183 8.37 16.93 -7.48
CA LEU A 183 8.97 15.96 -8.40
C LEU A 183 10.15 16.55 -9.19
N GLU A 184 10.12 17.85 -9.47
CA GLU A 184 11.19 18.54 -10.20
C GLU A 184 12.49 18.62 -9.38
N GLU A 185 12.39 18.97 -8.10
CA GLU A 185 13.53 18.94 -7.18
C GLU A 185 14.08 17.51 -7.06
N LEU A 186 13.21 16.51 -6.96
CA LEU A 186 13.62 15.11 -6.88
C LEU A 186 14.39 14.67 -8.13
N HIS A 187 13.91 15.04 -9.31
CA HIS A 187 14.59 14.75 -10.58
C HIS A 187 15.92 15.49 -10.70
N THR A 188 15.98 16.74 -10.24
CA THR A 188 17.22 17.55 -10.23
C THR A 188 18.27 16.96 -9.29
N LEU A 189 17.86 16.49 -8.10
CA LEU A 189 18.75 15.77 -7.19
C LEU A 189 19.24 14.45 -7.82
N ALA A 190 18.36 13.67 -8.44
CA ALA A 190 18.70 12.42 -9.10
C ALA A 190 19.72 12.63 -10.24
N ARG A 191 19.56 13.66 -11.09
CA ARG A 191 20.52 14.02 -12.14
C ARG A 191 21.90 14.38 -11.59
N ARG A 192 21.97 14.92 -10.37
CA ARG A 192 23.20 15.20 -9.64
C ARG A 192 23.75 13.99 -8.88
N GLY A 193 23.11 12.81 -9.01
CA GLY A 193 23.48 11.61 -8.29
C GLY A 193 23.12 11.63 -6.80
N ILE A 194 22.22 12.51 -6.38
CA ILE A 194 21.79 12.66 -4.98
C ILE A 194 20.45 11.95 -4.77
N PHE A 195 20.45 10.89 -3.97
CA PHE A 195 19.25 10.10 -3.63
C PHE A 195 18.91 10.16 -2.15
N TYR A 196 19.83 10.68 -1.33
CA TYR A 196 19.68 10.88 0.09
C TYR A 196 20.13 12.30 0.46
N VAL A 197 19.43 12.89 1.41
CA VAL A 197 19.70 14.25 1.89
C VAL A 197 19.89 14.19 3.39
N ALA A 198 20.97 14.79 3.89
CA ALA A 198 21.26 14.85 5.31
C ALA A 198 21.39 16.28 5.81
N SER A 199 21.17 16.45 7.11
CA SER A 199 21.37 17.71 7.83
C SER A 199 22.63 17.62 8.66
N ASP A 200 23.59 18.52 8.43
CA ASP A 200 24.83 18.60 9.21
C ASP A 200 24.60 19.11 10.65
N THR A 201 23.51 19.83 10.89
CA THR A 201 23.09 20.26 12.23
C THR A 201 22.55 19.14 13.11
N THR A 202 21.82 18.17 12.53
CA THR A 202 21.19 17.07 13.29
C THR A 202 21.94 15.74 13.16
N GLY A 203 22.82 15.62 12.16
CA GLY A 203 23.48 14.36 11.82
C GLY A 203 22.51 13.30 11.29
N ILE A 204 21.35 13.69 10.73
CA ILE A 204 20.31 12.77 10.25
C ILE A 204 20.30 12.74 8.72
N VAL A 205 20.37 11.55 8.13
CA VAL A 205 20.14 11.31 6.69
C VAL A 205 18.70 10.86 6.43
N CYS A 206 18.12 11.35 5.34
CA CYS A 206 16.73 11.16 4.94
C CYS A 206 16.58 10.84 3.45
N HIS A 207 15.39 10.35 3.05
CA HIS A 207 14.94 10.46 1.66
C HIS A 207 14.58 11.93 1.34
N PRO A 208 14.73 12.39 0.08
CA PRO A 208 14.61 13.82 -0.26
C PRO A 208 13.24 14.43 0.04
N THR A 209 12.17 13.66 -0.13
CA THR A 209 10.79 14.13 0.14
C THR A 209 10.35 13.95 1.58
N CYS A 210 11.21 13.44 2.46
CA CYS A 210 10.93 13.35 3.89
C CYS A 210 10.58 14.72 4.48
N ARG A 211 9.54 14.80 5.32
CA ARG A 211 9.20 16.04 6.04
C ARG A 211 10.36 16.69 6.79
N HIS A 212 11.32 15.88 7.27
CA HIS A 212 12.52 16.38 7.95
C HIS A 212 13.53 16.92 6.93
N ALA A 213 13.76 16.21 5.82
CA ALA A 213 14.65 16.67 4.74
C ALA A 213 14.18 18.01 4.12
N ARG A 214 12.86 18.15 3.92
CA ARG A 214 12.25 19.36 3.35
C ARG A 214 12.45 20.63 4.20
N ARG A 215 12.76 20.48 5.50
CA ARG A 215 13.01 21.59 6.42
C ARG A 215 14.49 21.97 6.53
N ILE A 216 15.39 21.20 5.92
CA ILE A 216 16.82 21.49 5.95
C ILE A 216 17.09 22.68 5.02
N THR A 217 17.63 23.76 5.57
CA THR A 217 18.02 24.94 4.80
C THR A 217 19.23 24.61 3.90
N PRO A 218 19.38 25.26 2.73
CA PRO A 218 20.44 24.94 1.79
C PRO A 218 21.87 24.87 2.37
N PRO A 219 22.30 25.77 3.28
CA PRO A 219 23.66 25.72 3.85
C PRO A 219 23.95 24.42 4.63
N HIS A 220 22.93 23.87 5.28
CA HIS A 220 23.03 22.70 6.16
C HIS A 220 22.69 21.39 5.46
N ARG A 221 22.44 21.44 4.15
CA ARG A 221 21.96 20.32 3.35
C ARG A 221 23.13 19.62 2.64
N LYS A 222 23.36 18.35 2.98
CA LYS A 222 24.36 17.49 2.30
C LYS A 222 23.66 16.40 1.49
N GLY A 223 24.15 16.12 0.28
CA GLY A 223 23.61 15.11 -0.61
C GLY A 223 24.50 13.88 -0.70
N PHE A 224 23.89 12.69 -0.77
CA PHE A 224 24.60 11.42 -0.92
C PHE A 224 23.96 10.56 -2.00
N ARG A 225 24.77 9.73 -2.66
CA ARG A 225 24.29 8.79 -3.68
C ARG A 225 23.71 7.54 -3.02
N THR A 226 24.38 7.06 -1.97
CA THR A 226 23.94 5.88 -1.23
C THR A 226 23.79 6.17 0.27
N PHE A 227 22.97 5.37 0.95
CA PHE A 227 22.89 5.43 2.41
C PHE A 227 24.23 5.06 3.07
N ALA A 228 24.99 4.12 2.48
CA ALA A 228 26.29 3.69 3.00
C ALA A 228 27.31 4.82 3.02
N GLU A 229 27.37 5.66 1.98
CA GLU A 229 28.19 6.87 1.96
C GLU A 229 27.83 7.84 3.10
N ALA A 230 26.54 8.09 3.31
CA ALA A 230 26.08 8.96 4.39
C ALA A 230 26.43 8.38 5.77
N ALA A 231 26.28 7.07 5.95
CA ALA A 231 26.64 6.39 7.21
C ALA A 231 28.15 6.45 7.48
N ALA A 232 28.99 6.24 6.46
CA ALA A 232 30.44 6.37 6.58
C ALA A 232 30.87 7.81 6.92
N ALA A 233 30.09 8.81 6.48
CA ALA A 233 30.28 10.21 6.85
C ALA A 233 29.69 10.59 8.23
N GLY A 234 29.24 9.61 9.02
CA GLY A 234 28.77 9.81 10.40
C GLY A 234 27.28 10.13 10.56
N TYR A 235 26.48 10.08 9.48
CA TYR A 235 25.05 10.38 9.56
C TYR A 235 24.23 9.16 9.99
N ARG A 236 23.24 9.39 10.86
CA ARG A 236 22.32 8.36 11.35
C ARG A 236 21.03 8.34 10.53
N PRO A 237 20.39 7.17 10.34
CA PRO A 237 19.16 7.07 9.58
C PRO A 237 17.99 7.76 10.28
N CYS A 238 17.19 8.50 9.51
CA CYS A 238 15.94 9.07 9.99
C CYS A 238 14.91 7.97 10.34
N GLN A 239 14.36 8.04 11.54
CA GLN A 239 13.33 7.09 12.01
C GLN A 239 11.98 7.27 11.31
N HIS A 240 11.71 8.45 10.75
CA HIS A 240 10.45 8.74 10.04
C HIS A 240 10.46 8.18 8.62
N CYS A 241 11.50 8.48 7.82
CA CYS A 241 11.56 8.01 6.44
C CYS A 241 12.27 6.66 6.27
N GLN A 242 12.98 6.18 7.29
CA GLN A 242 13.67 4.89 7.34
C GLN A 242 14.53 4.65 6.08
N PRO A 243 15.57 5.46 5.82
CA PRO A 243 16.39 5.36 4.61
C PRO A 243 17.45 4.26 4.68
N ALA A 244 17.68 3.68 5.87
CA ALA A 244 18.60 2.56 6.03
C ALA A 244 17.96 1.27 5.47
N PRO A 245 18.74 0.43 4.79
CA PRO A 245 18.31 -0.94 4.52
C PRO A 245 18.16 -1.66 5.86
N THR A 246 17.09 -2.47 6.00
CA THR A 246 16.95 -3.32 7.18
C THR A 246 18.12 -4.31 7.20
N VAL A 247 18.94 -4.25 8.25
CA VAL A 247 19.89 -5.32 8.54
C VAL A 247 19.03 -6.53 8.87
N ALA A 248 19.18 -7.62 8.12
CA ALA A 248 18.50 -8.86 8.44
C ALA A 248 18.98 -9.32 9.82
N THR A 249 18.18 -9.09 10.86
CA THR A 249 18.30 -9.89 12.07
C THR A 249 17.92 -11.31 11.65
N PRO A 250 18.79 -12.33 11.82
CA PRO A 250 18.39 -13.70 11.55
C PRO A 250 17.14 -13.99 12.38
N ALA A 251 16.14 -14.60 11.73
CA ALA A 251 14.95 -15.04 12.44
C ALA A 251 15.39 -15.95 13.60
N PRO A 252 14.87 -15.76 14.84
CA PRO A 252 15.07 -16.74 15.89
C PRO A 252 14.57 -18.09 15.35
N GLY A 253 15.42 -19.10 15.45
CA GLY A 253 15.27 -20.38 14.76
C GLY A 253 13.90 -21.00 15.00
N LEU A 254 13.26 -21.41 13.91
CA LEU A 254 12.25 -22.47 13.99
C LEU A 254 13.01 -23.72 14.45
N SER A 255 12.74 -24.12 15.69
CA SER A 255 13.18 -25.39 16.25
C SER A 255 12.78 -26.51 15.28
N ARG A 256 13.78 -27.20 14.76
CA ARG A 256 13.63 -28.53 14.16
C ARG A 256 13.34 -29.48 15.31
N ASP A 257 12.08 -29.80 15.54
CA ASP A 257 11.66 -30.97 16.32
C ASP A 257 10.20 -31.25 15.98
N GLU A 258 9.96 -31.97 14.88
CA GLU A 258 8.71 -32.69 14.57
C GLU A 258 8.93 -33.66 13.40
N GLU A 259 9.94 -34.52 13.53
CA GLU A 259 10.02 -35.81 12.84
C GLU A 259 10.15 -36.91 13.89
N ARG A 260 9.01 -37.34 14.44
CA ARG A 260 8.79 -38.69 14.96
C ARG A 260 7.31 -39.01 15.06
#